data_AF-T2SE42-F1
#
_entry.id   AF-T2SE42-F1
#
_cell.length_a   1.000
_cell.length_b   1.000
_cell.length_c   1.000
_cell.angle_alpha   90.00
_cell.angle_beta   90.00
_cell.angle_gamma   90.00
#
_symmetry.space_group_name_H-M   'P 1'
#
loop_
_entity.id
_entity.type
_entity.pdbx_description
1 polymer ?
#
loop_
_entity_poly.entity_id
_entity_poly.type
_entity_poly.pdbx_seq_one_letter_code
_entity_poly.pdbx_strand_id
1 'polypeptide(L)'
;MGKSDNANPAYIKMDDDLHVERILPENPDPSSQWVKDFSEEERGLYTHSLANLTLLGGKKNTKALSQVLNQDFKEKKEIYMGKTITLDNKKTFKVMTCYDMTKNDVCNYTEWTPKSLEERKEKLIQIIESALKL
;
A
#
# COMPACT_ATOMS: atom_id res chain seq x y z
N MET A 1 -36.81 -11.76 -15.97
CA MET A 1 -35.33 -11.63 -15.99
C MET A 1 -34.96 -10.40 -15.16
N GLY A 2 -34.83 -10.53 -13.84
CA GLY A 2 -34.46 -9.43 -12.95
C GLY A 2 -33.08 -9.70 -12.40
N LYS A 3 -32.06 -8.94 -12.83
CA LYS A 3 -30.75 -8.97 -12.17
C LYS A 3 -30.94 -8.37 -10.78
N SER A 4 -30.83 -9.20 -9.74
CA SER A 4 -30.62 -8.71 -8.39
C SER A 4 -29.16 -8.23 -8.33
N ASP A 5 -28.93 -6.98 -8.70
CA ASP A 5 -27.66 -6.34 -8.42
C ASP A 5 -27.57 -6.21 -6.90
N ASN A 6 -26.80 -7.11 -6.27
CA ASN A 6 -26.52 -7.01 -4.86
C ASN A 6 -25.75 -5.71 -4.64
N ALA A 7 -26.43 -4.69 -4.09
CA ALA A 7 -25.90 -3.34 -3.92
C ALA A 7 -24.65 -3.28 -3.02
N ASN A 8 -24.32 -4.38 -2.34
CA ASN A 8 -23.13 -4.51 -1.51
C ASN A 8 -22.42 -5.85 -1.78
N PRO A 9 -21.52 -5.92 -2.77
CA PRO A 9 -20.77 -7.14 -3.06
C PRO A 9 -19.87 -7.53 -1.87
N ALA A 10 -19.78 -8.83 -1.56
CA ALA A 10 -18.88 -9.37 -0.55
C ALA A 10 -17.39 -9.38 -0.98
N TYR A 11 -17.05 -8.63 -2.03
CA TYR A 11 -15.72 -8.57 -2.62
C TYR A 11 -15.38 -7.11 -2.97
N ILE A 12 -14.09 -6.79 -2.95
CA ILE A 12 -13.60 -5.49 -3.37
C ILE A 12 -13.67 -5.42 -4.89
N LYS A 13 -14.45 -4.47 -5.43
CA LYS A 13 -14.50 -4.22 -6.87
C LYS A 13 -13.15 -3.65 -7.33
N MET A 14 -12.49 -4.33 -8.25
CA MET A 14 -11.30 -3.80 -8.90
C MET A 14 -11.72 -2.82 -10.01
N ASP A 15 -11.91 -1.56 -9.65
CA ASP A 15 -12.21 -0.47 -10.58
C ASP A 15 -10.99 0.46 -10.79
N ASP A 16 -11.25 1.61 -11.42
CA ASP A 16 -10.20 2.59 -11.74
C ASP A 16 -9.78 3.48 -10.57
N ASP A 17 -10.50 3.38 -9.46
CA ASP A 17 -10.19 4.10 -8.23
C ASP A 17 -9.48 3.21 -7.19
N LEU A 18 -9.34 1.91 -7.47
CA LEU A 18 -8.55 0.96 -6.69
C LEU A 18 -7.11 0.85 -7.21
N HIS A 19 -6.15 0.96 -6.29
CA HIS A 19 -4.73 0.75 -6.53
C HIS A 19 -4.15 -0.32 -5.64
N VAL A 20 -3.37 -1.22 -6.24
CA VAL A 20 -2.43 -2.07 -5.50
C VAL A 20 -1.12 -1.31 -5.41
N GLU A 21 -0.78 -0.89 -4.20
CA GLU A 21 0.44 -0.13 -3.92
C GLU A 21 1.55 -1.03 -3.39
N ARG A 22 2.78 -0.76 -3.85
CA ARG A 22 4.01 -1.32 -3.28
C ARG A 22 4.60 -0.35 -2.28
N ILE A 23 4.68 -0.77 -1.03
CA ILE A 23 5.17 0.12 0.04
C ILE A 23 6.67 0.38 -0.15
N LEU A 24 7.48 -0.67 -0.29
CA LEU A 24 8.83 -0.63 -0.87
C LEU A 24 8.70 -0.48 -2.40
N PRO A 25 9.19 0.62 -3.00
CA PRO A 25 9.13 0.86 -4.43
C PRO A 25 10.00 -0.14 -5.21
N GLU A 26 9.62 -0.41 -6.46
CA GLU A 26 10.42 -1.26 -7.37
C GLU A 26 11.73 -0.59 -7.77
N ASN A 27 11.70 0.72 -8.02
CA ASN A 27 12.88 1.52 -8.35
C ASN A 27 13.00 2.67 -7.34
N PRO A 28 13.49 2.40 -6.12
CA PRO A 28 13.67 3.44 -5.12
C PRO A 28 14.74 4.43 -5.54
N ASP A 29 14.61 5.68 -5.11
CA ASP A 29 15.66 6.68 -5.31
C ASP A 29 16.95 6.24 -4.59
N PRO A 30 18.14 6.36 -5.22
CA PRO A 30 19.41 5.96 -4.59
C PRO A 30 19.69 6.62 -3.23
N SER A 31 19.09 7.78 -2.97
CA SER A 31 19.23 8.53 -1.71
C SER A 31 18.14 8.24 -0.67
N SER A 32 17.09 7.51 -1.05
CA SER A 32 15.92 7.20 -0.21
C SER A 32 16.27 6.28 0.97
N GLN A 33 15.35 6.22 1.93
CA GLN A 33 15.43 5.27 3.04
C GLN A 33 15.52 3.81 2.54
N TRP A 34 14.83 3.49 1.45
CA TRP A 34 14.75 2.13 0.90
C TRP A 34 16.11 1.53 0.52
N VAL A 35 17.06 2.35 0.05
CA VAL A 35 18.40 1.88 -0.33
C VAL A 35 19.31 1.69 0.90
N LYS A 36 19.00 2.38 2.00
CA LYS A 36 19.72 2.25 3.28
C LYS A 36 19.24 1.07 4.10
N ASP A 37 17.93 0.84 4.11
CA ASP A 37 17.28 -0.15 4.97
C ASP A 37 17.22 -1.55 4.33
N PHE A 38 17.46 -1.65 3.02
CA PHE A 38 17.43 -2.90 2.27
C PHE A 38 18.71 -3.09 1.46
N SER A 39 19.26 -4.31 1.51
CA SER A 39 20.20 -4.78 0.50
C SER A 39 19.53 -5.00 -0.86
N GLU A 40 20.33 -5.16 -1.91
CA GLU A 40 19.82 -5.49 -3.25
C GLU A 40 19.11 -6.85 -3.28
N GLU A 41 19.64 -7.84 -2.57
CA GLU A 41 19.03 -9.17 -2.42
C GLU A 41 17.66 -9.08 -1.73
N GLU A 42 17.57 -8.34 -0.62
CA GLU A 42 16.30 -8.14 0.09
C GLU A 42 15.28 -7.37 -0.75
N ARG A 43 15.70 -6.37 -1.53
CA ARG A 43 14.80 -5.72 -2.49
C ARG A 43 14.30 -6.71 -3.54
N GLY A 44 15.16 -7.58 -4.07
CA GLY A 44 14.76 -8.64 -5.00
C GLY A 44 13.73 -9.59 -4.39
N LEU A 45 13.89 -9.95 -3.11
CA LEU A 45 12.97 -10.83 -2.40
C LEU A 45 11.61 -10.17 -2.11
N TYR A 46 11.61 -8.94 -1.61
CA TYR A 46 10.40 -8.34 -1.03
C TYR A 46 9.59 -7.46 -1.98
N THR A 47 10.19 -6.90 -3.03
CA THR A 47 9.52 -5.90 -3.92
C THR A 47 8.18 -6.41 -4.45
N HIS A 48 8.14 -7.67 -4.87
CA HIS A 48 6.95 -8.32 -5.43
C HIS A 48 6.20 -9.21 -4.42
N SER A 49 6.62 -9.20 -3.14
CA SER A 49 5.99 -10.02 -2.11
C SER A 49 4.61 -9.48 -1.72
N LEU A 50 3.70 -10.37 -1.34
CA LEU A 50 2.39 -9.97 -0.80
C LEU A 50 2.54 -9.13 0.49
N ALA A 51 3.57 -9.43 1.29
CA ALA A 51 3.93 -8.67 2.48
C ALA A 51 4.31 -7.21 2.16
N ASN A 52 4.64 -6.87 0.92
CA ASN A 52 4.92 -5.50 0.51
C ASN A 52 3.71 -4.76 -0.12
N LEU A 53 2.57 -5.43 -0.27
CA LEU A 53 1.40 -4.88 -0.95
C LEU A 53 0.35 -4.31 0.02
N THR A 54 -0.27 -3.22 -0.40
CA THR A 54 -1.46 -2.64 0.25
C THR A 54 -2.44 -2.07 -0.78
N LEU A 55 -3.63 -1.67 -0.33
CA LEU A 55 -4.63 -1.07 -1.21
C LEU A 55 -4.78 0.42 -0.95
N LEU A 56 -4.76 1.21 -2.01
CA LEU A 56 -5.07 2.64 -1.94
C LEU A 56 -6.32 2.96 -2.74
N GLY A 57 -7.13 3.88 -2.21
CA GLY A 57 -8.22 4.51 -2.93
C GLY A 57 -7.74 5.81 -3.58
N GLY A 58 -8.03 5.99 -4.86
CA GLY A 58 -7.74 7.23 -5.58
C GLY A 58 -7.75 7.04 -7.10
N LYS A 59 -8.00 8.11 -7.85
CA LYS A 59 -7.98 8.05 -9.32
C LYS A 59 -6.61 7.62 -9.85
N LYS A 60 -6.58 6.63 -10.75
CA LYS A 60 -5.37 6.21 -11.48
C LYS A 60 -4.66 7.37 -12.18
N ASN A 61 -3.34 7.30 -12.23
CA ASN A 61 -2.44 8.20 -12.98
C ASN A 61 -2.50 9.68 -12.59
N THR A 62 -2.85 10.00 -11.33
CA THR A 62 -2.74 11.37 -10.84
C THR A 62 -1.30 11.67 -10.41
N LYS A 63 -0.84 12.91 -10.65
CA LYS A 63 0.46 13.41 -10.16
C LYS A 63 0.59 13.26 -8.64
N ALA A 64 -0.52 13.41 -7.92
CA ALA A 64 -0.61 13.18 -6.48
C ALA A 64 -0.24 11.74 -6.12
N LEU A 65 -0.88 10.74 -6.75
CA LEU A 65 -0.58 9.34 -6.47
C LEU A 65 0.89 9.02 -6.74
N SER A 66 1.42 9.41 -7.91
CA SER A 66 2.84 9.20 -8.25
C SER A 66 3.80 9.79 -7.22
N GLN A 67 3.48 10.95 -6.64
CA GLN A 67 4.28 11.53 -5.57
C GLN A 67 4.30 10.64 -4.32
N VAL A 68 3.15 10.05 -3.95
CA VAL A 68 3.05 9.11 -2.81
C VAL A 68 3.94 7.89 -3.02
N LEU A 69 3.87 7.27 -4.20
CA LEU A 69 4.56 6.00 -4.48
C LEU A 69 6.08 6.09 -4.29
N ASN A 70 6.63 7.30 -4.44
CA ASN A 70 8.08 7.56 -4.36
C ASN A 70 8.55 8.09 -3.00
N GLN A 71 7.66 8.29 -2.02
CA GLN A 71 8.06 8.76 -0.70
C GLN A 71 8.67 7.64 0.16
N ASP A 72 9.38 8.03 1.22
CA ASP A 72 9.80 7.14 2.30
C ASP A 72 8.59 6.68 3.14
N PHE A 73 8.78 5.61 3.94
CA PHE A 73 7.67 4.93 4.60
C PHE A 73 6.87 5.83 5.54
N LYS A 74 7.56 6.70 6.30
CA LYS A 74 6.92 7.59 7.26
C LYS A 74 5.95 8.54 6.57
N GLU A 75 6.40 9.17 5.49
CA GLU A 75 5.60 10.07 4.66
C GLU A 75 4.45 9.34 3.98
N LYS A 76 4.70 8.13 3.45
CA LYS A 76 3.65 7.26 2.89
C LYS A 76 2.53 7.02 3.90
N LYS A 77 2.86 6.64 5.15
CA LYS A 77 1.86 6.43 6.22
C LYS A 77 1.02 7.66 6.50
N GLU A 78 1.66 8.82 6.65
CA GLU A 78 0.93 10.07 6.90
C GLU A 78 -0.05 10.36 5.76
N ILE A 79 0.38 10.14 4.52
CA ILE A 79 -0.47 10.28 3.33
C ILE A 79 -1.62 9.26 3.36
N TYR A 80 -1.38 7.99 3.66
CA TYR A 80 -2.43 6.97 3.76
C TYR A 80 -3.50 7.35 4.79
N MET A 81 -3.08 8.01 5.87
CA MET A 81 -3.94 8.53 6.93
C MET A 81 -4.58 9.89 6.59
N GLY A 82 -4.40 10.39 5.38
CA GLY A 82 -5.07 11.58 4.88
C GLY A 82 -4.27 12.88 5.02
N LYS A 83 -2.94 12.83 5.15
CA LYS A 83 -2.11 14.03 5.00
C LYS A 83 -2.36 14.64 3.62
N THR A 84 -2.54 15.95 3.60
CA THR A 84 -2.77 16.70 2.37
C THR A 84 -1.46 16.83 1.60
N ILE A 85 -1.50 16.52 0.31
CA ILE A 85 -0.36 16.67 -0.60
C ILE A 85 -0.50 18.01 -1.32
N THR A 86 0.56 18.81 -1.30
CA THR A 86 0.64 20.08 -2.03
C THR A 86 1.43 19.85 -3.33
N LEU A 87 0.78 20.11 -4.46
CA LEU A 87 1.42 20.08 -5.78
C LEU A 87 1.52 21.50 -6.34
N ASP A 88 2.69 21.86 -6.89
CA ASP A 88 2.94 23.09 -7.65
C ASP A 88 2.34 24.39 -7.04
N ASN A 89 2.37 24.50 -5.70
CA ASN A 89 1.76 25.60 -4.93
C ASN A 89 0.26 25.83 -5.17
N LYS A 90 -0.43 24.95 -5.91
CA LYS A 90 -1.88 24.98 -6.15
C LYS A 90 -2.43 23.57 -6.39
N LYS A 91 -3.46 23.27 -5.58
CA LYS A 91 -4.22 22.02 -5.41
C LYS A 91 -3.68 21.06 -4.34
N THR A 92 -4.55 20.90 -3.36
CA THR A 92 -4.50 20.06 -2.18
C THR A 92 -5.31 18.80 -2.46
N PHE A 93 -4.64 17.66 -2.66
CA PHE A 93 -5.33 16.39 -2.79
C PHE A 93 -5.11 15.56 -1.53
N LYS A 94 -6.17 14.90 -1.09
CA LYS A 94 -6.14 13.96 0.02
C LYS A 94 -6.21 12.56 -0.56
N VAL A 95 -5.13 11.81 -0.43
CA VAL A 95 -5.19 10.36 -0.58
C VAL A 95 -5.72 9.87 0.77
N MET A 96 -6.92 9.30 0.80
CA MET A 96 -7.39 8.61 1.99
C MET A 96 -7.85 7.24 1.51
N THR A 97 -7.10 6.22 1.92
CA THR A 97 -7.56 4.84 1.73
C THR A 97 -8.72 4.57 2.69
N CYS A 98 -9.70 3.76 2.28
CA CYS A 98 -10.73 3.23 3.18
C CYS A 98 -10.42 1.78 3.59
N TYR A 99 -9.31 1.20 3.12
CA TYR A 99 -9.01 -0.21 3.30
C TYR A 99 -8.36 -0.47 4.66
N ASP A 100 -8.98 -1.38 5.43
CA ASP A 100 -8.51 -1.76 6.77
C ASP A 100 -7.10 -2.36 6.74
N MET A 101 -6.73 -3.08 5.67
CA MET A 101 -5.36 -3.60 5.54
C MET A 101 -4.29 -2.49 5.47
N THR A 102 -4.66 -1.27 5.10
CA THR A 102 -3.71 -0.14 5.11
C THR A 102 -3.78 0.58 6.44
N LYS A 103 -4.98 0.90 6.93
CA LYS A 103 -5.16 1.66 8.18
C LYS A 103 -4.79 0.88 9.43
N ASN A 104 -5.24 -0.36 9.53
CA ASN A 104 -5.18 -1.18 10.74
C ASN A 104 -4.08 -2.25 10.69
N ASP A 105 -3.35 -2.34 9.59
CA ASP A 105 -2.19 -3.23 9.45
C ASP A 105 -0.95 -2.42 9.08
N VAL A 106 -0.82 -1.95 7.83
CA VAL A 106 0.39 -1.22 7.38
C VAL A 106 0.73 0.00 8.24
N CYS A 107 -0.25 0.84 8.59
CA CYS A 107 0.02 2.07 9.35
C CYS A 107 0.40 1.81 10.82
N ASN A 108 0.23 0.58 11.33
CA ASN A 108 0.64 0.20 12.68
C ASN A 108 2.13 -0.14 12.79
N TYR A 109 2.81 -0.37 11.68
CA TYR A 109 4.27 -0.56 11.67
C TYR A 109 4.97 0.78 11.87
N THR A 110 5.97 0.83 12.76
CA THR A 110 6.79 2.03 12.98
C THR A 110 7.72 2.30 11.80
N GLU A 111 8.34 1.23 11.30
CA GLU A 111 9.33 1.19 10.22
C GLU A 111 8.93 0.13 9.17
N TRP A 112 9.49 0.24 7.98
CA TRP A 112 9.26 -0.73 6.89
C TRP A 112 10.60 -1.28 6.42
N THR A 113 11.05 -2.32 7.11
CA THR A 113 12.35 -2.98 6.96
C THR A 113 12.15 -4.46 6.61
N PRO A 114 13.20 -5.18 6.19
CA PRO A 114 13.14 -6.63 5.97
C PRO A 114 12.50 -7.39 7.15
N LYS A 115 12.83 -7.00 8.40
CA LYS A 115 12.24 -7.59 9.60
C LYS A 115 10.72 -7.41 9.66
N SER A 116 10.22 -6.19 9.46
CA SER A 116 8.78 -5.92 9.48
C SER A 116 8.02 -6.64 8.37
N LEU A 117 8.66 -6.83 7.22
CA LEU A 117 8.10 -7.55 6.08
C LEU A 117 8.02 -9.05 6.36
N GLU A 118 9.02 -9.63 7.01
CA GLU A 118 9.00 -11.03 7.43
C GLU A 118 7.89 -11.29 8.46
N GLU A 119 7.79 -10.45 9.49
CA GLU A 119 6.71 -10.53 10.50
C GLU A 119 5.32 -10.40 9.84
N ARG A 120 5.19 -9.47 8.88
CA ARG A 120 3.93 -9.31 8.13
C ARG A 120 3.63 -10.53 7.26
N LYS A 121 4.64 -11.11 6.61
CA LYS A 121 4.51 -12.31 5.76
C LYS A 121 3.92 -13.47 6.57
N GLU A 122 4.49 -13.76 7.74
CA GLU A 122 4.01 -14.82 8.62
C GLU A 122 2.55 -14.60 9.03
N LYS A 123 2.20 -13.38 9.45
CA LYS A 123 0.82 -12.99 9.79
C LYS A 123 -0.14 -13.18 8.61
N LEU A 124 0.25 -12.78 7.40
CA LEU A 124 -0.58 -12.92 6.20
C LEU A 124 -0.78 -14.39 5.82
N ILE A 125 0.26 -15.23 5.95
CA ILE A 125 0.15 -16.68 5.72
C ILE A 125 -0.89 -17.28 6.68
N GLN A 126 -0.81 -16.97 7.98
CA GLN A 126 -1.79 -17.47 8.97
C GLN A 126 -3.23 -17.07 8.63
N ILE A 127 -3.44 -15.84 8.15
CA ILE A 127 -4.76 -15.35 7.71
C ILE A 127 -5.25 -16.14 6.49
N ILE A 128 -4.36 -16.37 5.51
CA ILE A 128 -4.69 -17.10 4.28
C ILE A 128 -5.01 -18.56 4.58
N GLU A 129 -4.18 -19.25 5.36
CA GLU A 129 -4.41 -20.63 5.78
C GLU A 129 -5.74 -20.78 6.51
N SER A 130 -6.03 -19.88 7.46
CA SER A 130 -7.30 -19.84 8.19
C SER A 130 -8.50 -19.65 7.26
N ALA A 131 -8.38 -18.76 6.27
CA ALA A 131 -9.45 -18.50 5.29
C ALA A 131 -9.67 -19.68 4.32
N LEU A 132 -8.58 -20.36 3.94
CA LEU A 132 -8.61 -21.55 3.08
C LEU A 132 -8.97 -22.84 3.83
N LYS A 133 -9.04 -22.78 5.17
CA LYS A 133 -9.24 -23.95 6.06
C LYS A 133 -8.15 -25.02 5.87
N LEU A 134 -6.92 -24.58 5.62
CA LEU A 134 -5.74 -25.44 5.54
C LEU A 134 -5.20 -25.76 6.94
#